data_AF-A0A920AHL4-F1
#
_entry.id   AF-A0A920AHL4-F1
#
_cell.length_a   1.000
_cell.length_b   1.000
_cell.length_c   1.000
_cell.angle_alpha   90.00
_cell.angle_beta   90.00
_cell.angle_gamma   90.00
#
_symmetry.space_group_name_H-M   'P 1'
#
loop_
_entity.id
_entity.type
_entity.pdbx_description
1 polymer ?
#
loop_
_entity_poly.entity_id
_entity_poly.type
_entity_poly.pdbx_seq_one_letter_code
_entity_poly.pdbx_strand_id
1 'polypeptide(L)'
;MESKFNYKNFSIVIPIYNEEEILEESTNAIFSLCKSMGIDFEIIFSENGSTDNTKKIANELINKYSEIKIISNPEPNYGNALKAGFELAKNDLVISFDIDYYSESFLREALMLDSKYSSLTASKRLGSSEDGRRFIRRLATNFFVILLKTIIWNKTK
;
A
#
# COMPACT_ATOMS: atom_id res chain seq x y z
N MET A 1 17.36 -19.96 16.71
CA MET A 1 16.64 -18.68 16.89
C MET A 1 15.29 -18.87 16.24
N GLU A 2 14.24 -19.13 17.02
CA GLU A 2 12.88 -19.26 16.48
C GLU A 2 12.51 -17.97 15.75
N SER A 3 11.92 -18.08 14.55
CA SER A 3 11.51 -16.89 13.84
C SER A 3 10.33 -16.23 14.53
N LYS A 4 10.51 -14.96 14.88
CA LYS A 4 9.48 -14.07 15.42
C LYS A 4 8.28 -13.87 14.48
N PHE A 5 8.38 -14.36 13.24
CA PHE A 5 7.41 -14.18 12.17
C PHE A 5 7.05 -15.53 11.52
N ASN A 6 5.82 -15.64 11.06
CA ASN A 6 5.29 -16.83 10.37
C ASN A 6 5.79 -16.89 8.92
N TYR A 7 6.03 -15.73 8.30
CA TYR A 7 6.55 -15.61 6.94
C TYR A 7 8.06 -15.38 6.93
N LYS A 8 8.73 -15.97 5.94
CA LYS A 8 10.20 -15.91 5.73
C LYS A 8 10.61 -14.99 4.59
N ASN A 9 9.64 -14.53 3.81
CA ASN A 9 9.79 -13.53 2.78
C ASN A 9 8.44 -12.82 2.56
N PHE A 10 8.47 -11.63 1.95
CA PHE A 10 7.26 -10.88 1.60
C PHE A 10 7.47 -9.94 0.42
N SER A 11 6.39 -9.62 -0.28
CA SER A 11 6.39 -8.63 -1.37
C SER A 11 5.57 -7.42 -0.94
N ILE A 12 6.08 -6.22 -1.18
CA ILE A 12 5.29 -4.99 -1.09
C ILE A 12 4.98 -4.51 -2.50
N VAL A 13 3.71 -4.32 -2.81
CA VAL A 13 3.25 -3.68 -4.04
C VAL A 13 2.85 -2.25 -3.72
N ILE A 14 3.43 -1.30 -4.45
CA ILE A 14 3.20 0.13 -4.29
C ILE A 14 2.77 0.72 -5.64
N PRO A 15 1.49 1.12 -5.80
CA PRO A 15 1.09 1.86 -6.98
C PRO A 15 1.72 3.25 -6.96
N ILE A 16 2.25 3.70 -8.09
CA ILE A 16 2.84 5.04 -8.23
C ILE A 16 2.23 5.77 -9.43
N TYR A 17 1.81 7.01 -9.24
CA TYR A 17 1.24 7.87 -10.28
C TYR A 17 1.48 9.35 -9.97
N ASN A 18 2.38 9.99 -10.71
CA ASN A 18 2.73 11.40 -10.52
C ASN A 18 3.18 11.74 -9.08
N GLU A 19 4.14 10.98 -8.56
CA GLU A 19 4.66 11.03 -7.19
C GLU A 19 6.12 11.56 -7.16
N GLU A 20 6.56 12.31 -8.18
CA GLU A 20 7.97 12.69 -8.33
C GLU A 20 8.57 13.43 -7.12
N GLU A 21 7.75 14.17 -6.38
CA GLU A 21 8.18 14.96 -5.23
C GLU A 21 8.51 14.10 -3.99
N ILE A 22 7.86 12.95 -3.83
CA ILE A 22 7.95 12.14 -2.61
C ILE A 22 8.56 10.75 -2.83
N LEU A 23 8.60 10.29 -4.09
CA LEU A 23 8.95 8.90 -4.41
C LEU A 23 10.30 8.48 -3.82
N GLU A 24 11.35 9.28 -3.97
CA GLU A 24 12.69 8.91 -3.47
C GLU A 24 12.73 8.84 -1.93
N GLU A 25 12.24 9.87 -1.25
CA GLU A 25 12.25 9.94 0.22
C GLU A 25 11.43 8.80 0.82
N SER A 26 10.18 8.64 0.36
CA SER A 26 9.29 7.57 0.81
C SER A 26 9.86 6.19 0.53
N THR A 27 10.47 5.98 -0.65
CA THR A 27 11.11 4.70 -0.96
C THR A 27 12.24 4.38 0.00
N ASN A 28 13.11 5.35 0.32
CA ASN A 28 14.21 5.12 1.25
C ASN A 28 13.70 4.77 2.65
N ALA A 29 12.61 5.40 3.10
CA ALA A 29 11.98 5.10 4.38
C ALA A 29 11.33 3.71 4.40
N ILE A 30 10.55 3.36 3.37
CA ILE A 30 9.93 2.03 3.24
C ILE A 30 11.01 0.94 3.12
N PHE A 31 12.07 1.17 2.35
CA PHE A 31 13.17 0.22 2.21
C PHE A 31 13.89 -0.02 3.54
N SER A 32 14.16 1.05 4.29
CA SER A 32 14.75 0.96 5.64
C SER A 32 13.85 0.19 6.61
N LEU A 33 12.54 0.47 6.56
CA LEU A 33 11.52 -0.28 7.32
C LEU A 33 11.58 -1.77 6.99
N CYS A 34 11.58 -2.15 5.71
CA CYS A 34 11.65 -3.54 5.27
C CYS A 34 12.94 -4.22 5.72
N LYS A 35 14.10 -3.56 5.53
CA LYS A 35 15.40 -4.06 5.99
C LYS A 35 15.43 -4.31 7.49
N SER A 36 14.79 -3.45 8.29
CA SER A 36 14.75 -3.59 9.75
C SER A 36 13.98 -4.83 10.23
N MET A 37 13.16 -5.45 9.38
CA MET A 37 12.47 -6.70 9.70
C MET A 37 13.42 -7.91 9.70
N GLY A 38 14.58 -7.81 9.06
CA GLY A 38 15.54 -8.92 8.96
C GLY A 38 14.99 -10.14 8.19
N ILE A 39 14.10 -9.87 7.23
CA ILE A 39 13.43 -10.86 6.38
C ILE A 39 13.66 -10.48 4.92
N ASP A 40 13.80 -11.46 4.04
CA ASP A 40 13.93 -11.22 2.60
C ASP A 40 12.67 -10.56 2.04
N PHE A 41 12.83 -9.53 1.23
CA PHE A 41 11.71 -8.81 0.67
C PHE A 41 11.94 -8.39 -0.77
N GLU A 42 10.85 -8.01 -1.43
CA GLU A 42 10.90 -7.22 -2.66
C GLU A 42 9.88 -6.08 -2.58
N ILE A 43 10.17 -4.99 -3.27
CA ILE A 43 9.25 -3.87 -3.47
C ILE A 43 8.95 -3.80 -4.97
N ILE A 44 7.68 -3.73 -5.32
CA ILE A 44 7.20 -3.67 -6.69
C ILE A 44 6.49 -2.34 -6.88
N PHE A 45 7.13 -1.46 -7.63
CA PHE A 45 6.47 -0.27 -8.14
C PHE A 45 5.54 -0.66 -9.27
N SER A 46 4.26 -0.43 -9.04
CA SER A 46 3.22 -0.58 -10.02
C SER A 46 2.92 0.79 -10.62
N GLU A 47 3.68 1.14 -11.64
CA GLU A 47 3.61 2.43 -12.30
C GLU A 47 2.35 2.54 -13.17
N ASN A 48 1.60 3.63 -12.99
CA ASN A 48 0.24 3.77 -13.47
C ASN A 48 0.10 4.89 -14.52
N GLY A 49 1.03 4.98 -15.48
CA GLY A 49 0.90 5.91 -16.61
C GLY A 49 1.25 7.37 -16.25
N SER A 50 2.19 7.58 -15.34
CA SER A 50 2.68 8.90 -14.91
C SER A 50 3.19 9.72 -16.08
N THR A 51 2.97 11.03 -15.99
CA THR A 51 3.31 12.04 -17.00
C THR A 51 4.46 12.95 -16.56
N ASP A 52 4.90 12.82 -15.32
CA ASP A 52 6.00 13.56 -14.71
C ASP A 52 7.29 12.70 -14.62
N ASN A 53 8.26 13.08 -13.78
CA ASN A 53 9.52 12.34 -13.63
C ASN A 53 9.41 11.07 -12.76
N THR A 54 8.23 10.68 -12.29
CA THR A 54 8.03 9.48 -11.44
C THR A 54 8.68 8.24 -12.03
N LYS A 55 8.47 7.98 -13.33
CA LYS A 55 9.08 6.84 -14.05
C LYS A 55 10.61 6.91 -14.03
N LYS A 56 11.17 8.10 -14.21
CA LYS A 56 12.62 8.30 -14.23
C LYS A 56 13.21 8.00 -12.86
N ILE A 57 12.64 8.58 -11.80
CA ILE A 57 13.06 8.37 -10.42
C ILE A 57 12.94 6.89 -10.03
N ALA A 58 11.83 6.23 -10.39
CA ALA A 58 11.66 4.80 -10.14
C ALA A 58 12.76 3.95 -10.82
N ASN A 59 13.15 4.29 -12.06
CA ASN A 59 14.26 3.62 -12.75
C ASN A 59 15.63 3.87 -12.08
N GLU A 60 15.84 5.04 -11.46
CA GLU A 60 17.05 5.29 -10.68
C GLU A 60 17.06 4.44 -9.40
N LEU A 61 15.89 4.29 -8.75
CA LEU A 61 15.73 3.48 -7.53
C LEU A 61 15.95 1.98 -7.76
N ILE A 62 15.49 1.40 -8.88
CA ILE A 62 15.76 -0.03 -9.18
C ILE A 62 17.24 -0.30 -9.45
N ASN A 63 17.99 0.69 -9.96
CA ASN A 63 19.43 0.56 -10.15
C ASN A 63 20.19 0.67 -8.83
N LYS A 64 19.63 1.41 -7.85
CA LYS A 64 20.20 1.58 -6.51
C LYS A 64 19.91 0.40 -5.59
N TYR A 65 18.74 -0.23 -5.73
CA TYR A 65 18.25 -1.26 -4.83
C TYR A 65 17.81 -2.51 -5.60
N SER A 66 18.54 -3.62 -5.41
CA SER A 66 18.28 -4.89 -6.10
C SER A 66 16.93 -5.55 -5.75
N GLU A 67 16.36 -5.18 -4.61
CA GLU A 67 15.09 -5.67 -4.10
C GLU A 67 13.89 -4.91 -4.71
N ILE A 68 14.12 -3.85 -5.48
CA ILE A 68 13.06 -3.05 -6.09
C ILE A 68 12.90 -3.46 -7.56
N LYS A 69 11.64 -3.65 -7.97
CA LYS A 69 11.22 -3.88 -9.34
C LYS A 69 10.19 -2.83 -9.74
N ILE A 70 10.02 -2.65 -11.05
CA ILE A 70 8.96 -1.82 -11.61
C ILE A 70 8.20 -2.60 -12.69
N ILE A 71 6.88 -2.44 -12.69
CA ILE A 71 5.99 -2.79 -13.80
C ILE A 71 5.24 -1.53 -14.20
N SER A 72 5.24 -1.21 -15.49
CA SER A 72 4.64 0.02 -16.00
C SER A 72 3.44 -0.28 -16.87
N ASN A 73 2.32 0.34 -16.50
CA ASN A 73 1.12 0.36 -17.31
C ASN A 73 1.06 1.67 -18.09
N PRO A 74 0.91 1.63 -19.42
CA PRO A 74 0.94 2.84 -20.24
C PRO A 74 -0.28 3.75 -19.98
N GLU A 75 -1.42 3.15 -19.64
CA GLU A 75 -2.70 3.85 -19.44
C GLU A 75 -3.04 3.94 -17.95
N PRO A 76 -3.44 5.13 -17.44
CA PRO A 76 -3.86 5.30 -16.06
C PRO A 76 -5.08 4.45 -15.71
N ASN A 77 -4.87 3.40 -14.94
CA ASN A 77 -5.89 2.57 -14.32
C ASN A 77 -5.34 1.93 -13.05
N TYR A 78 -5.70 2.50 -11.89
CA TYR A 78 -5.20 2.08 -10.59
C TYR A 78 -5.43 0.58 -10.30
N GLY A 79 -6.59 0.05 -10.68
CA GLY A 79 -6.91 -1.36 -10.49
C GLY A 79 -6.04 -2.28 -11.34
N ASN A 80 -5.80 -1.92 -12.61
CA ASN A 80 -4.90 -2.67 -13.48
C ASN A 80 -3.45 -2.58 -13.03
N ALA A 81 -3.03 -1.41 -12.53
CA ALA A 81 -1.70 -1.21 -11.96
C ALA A 81 -1.52 -2.17 -10.78
N LEU A 82 -2.35 -2.05 -9.73
CA LEU A 82 -2.28 -2.94 -8.56
C LEU A 82 -2.32 -4.42 -8.94
N LYS A 83 -3.22 -4.79 -9.86
CA LYS A 83 -3.32 -6.18 -10.35
C LYS A 83 -2.00 -6.64 -10.97
N ALA A 84 -1.40 -5.84 -11.85
CA ALA A 84 -0.12 -6.17 -12.49
C ALA A 84 1.01 -6.30 -11.44
N GLY A 85 1.01 -5.44 -10.43
CA GLY A 85 1.93 -5.54 -9.29
C GLY A 85 1.76 -6.83 -8.49
N PHE A 86 0.52 -7.23 -8.20
CA PHE A 86 0.22 -8.50 -7.52
C PHE A 86 0.59 -9.72 -8.36
N GLU A 87 0.37 -9.69 -9.68
CA GLU A 87 0.75 -10.78 -10.59
C GLU A 87 2.28 -10.92 -10.72
N LEU A 88 3.04 -9.84 -10.54
CA LEU A 88 4.52 -9.86 -10.55
C LEU A 88 5.12 -10.30 -9.21
N ALA A 89 4.38 -10.21 -8.11
CA ALA A 89 4.84 -10.59 -6.79
C ALA A 89 5.14 -12.09 -6.73
N LYS A 90 6.32 -12.45 -6.18
CA LYS A 90 6.80 -13.84 -6.13
C LYS A 90 6.60 -14.53 -4.79
N ASN A 91 6.29 -13.79 -3.72
CA ASN A 91 6.21 -14.31 -2.37
C ASN A 91 4.75 -14.56 -1.96
N ASP A 92 4.54 -15.49 -1.01
CA ASP A 92 3.20 -15.88 -0.56
C ASP A 92 2.49 -14.78 0.24
N LEU A 93 3.26 -13.94 0.95
CA LEU A 93 2.72 -12.75 1.62
C LEU A 93 2.94 -11.53 0.73
N VAL A 94 1.83 -10.95 0.27
CA VAL A 94 1.83 -9.73 -0.52
C VAL A 94 1.10 -8.63 0.25
N ILE A 95 1.78 -7.50 0.44
CA ILE A 95 1.26 -6.32 1.13
C ILE A 95 1.06 -5.20 0.12
N SER A 96 -0.09 -4.55 0.15
CA SER A 96 -0.33 -3.31 -0.60
C SER A 96 -0.04 -2.12 0.31
N PHE A 97 0.90 -1.27 -0.09
CA PHE A 97 1.14 0.04 0.52
C PHE A 97 0.97 1.14 -0.52
N ASP A 98 0.67 2.34 -0.07
CA ASP A 98 0.76 3.54 -0.91
C ASP A 98 2.08 4.25 -0.57
N ILE A 99 2.64 5.02 -1.53
CA ILE A 99 3.94 5.67 -1.37
C ILE A 99 3.91 6.74 -0.25
N ASP A 100 2.75 7.33 0.02
CA ASP A 100 2.51 8.32 1.07
C ASP A 100 1.92 7.70 2.34
N TYR A 101 1.54 6.41 2.32
CA TYR A 101 0.87 5.75 3.43
C TYR A 101 1.28 4.28 3.61
N TYR A 102 2.10 4.06 4.64
CA TYR A 102 2.57 2.74 5.07
C TYR A 102 2.66 2.68 6.61
N SER A 103 2.76 1.47 7.17
CA SER A 103 2.82 1.28 8.62
C SER A 103 3.72 0.12 9.02
N GLU A 104 4.65 0.39 9.93
CA GLU A 104 5.50 -0.65 10.54
C GLU A 104 4.68 -1.66 11.33
N SER A 105 3.72 -1.21 12.15
CA SER A 105 2.90 -2.11 12.96
C SER A 105 2.09 -3.04 12.08
N PHE A 106 1.52 -2.51 11.00
CA PHE A 106 0.78 -3.32 10.03
C PHE A 106 1.67 -4.36 9.34
N LEU A 107 2.87 -3.98 8.92
CA LEU A 107 3.83 -4.93 8.33
C LEU A 107 4.17 -6.05 9.31
N ARG A 108 4.42 -5.72 10.59
CA ARG A 108 4.71 -6.71 11.64
C ARG A 108 3.53 -7.64 11.87
N GLU A 109 2.31 -7.11 11.92
CA GLU A 109 1.09 -7.91 12.07
C GLU A 109 0.88 -8.85 10.87
N ALA A 110 1.10 -8.35 9.64
CA ALA A 110 1.01 -9.17 8.43
C ALA A 110 2.03 -10.33 8.44
N LEU A 111 3.26 -10.07 8.89
CA LEU A 111 4.30 -11.10 9.03
C LEU A 111 3.98 -12.15 10.11
N MET A 112 3.13 -11.82 11.08
CA MET A 112 2.65 -12.72 12.14
C MET A 112 1.29 -13.35 11.82
N LEU A 113 0.73 -13.11 10.63
CA LEU A 113 -0.59 -13.61 10.27
C LEU A 113 -0.64 -15.13 10.39
N ASP A 114 -1.62 -15.63 11.13
CA ASP A 114 -1.88 -17.05 11.31
C ASP A 114 -2.38 -17.64 9.99
N SER A 115 -1.84 -18.80 9.62
CA SER A 115 -2.19 -19.57 8.41
C SER A 115 -3.69 -19.84 8.22
N LYS A 116 -4.51 -19.75 9.28
CA LYS A 116 -5.97 -19.86 9.19
C LYS A 116 -6.64 -18.66 8.51
N TYR A 117 -5.96 -17.53 8.38
CA TYR A 117 -6.47 -16.32 7.74
C TYR A 117 -5.86 -16.16 6.34
N SER A 118 -6.69 -15.80 5.37
CA SER A 118 -6.25 -15.58 3.99
C SER A 118 -5.90 -14.12 3.68
N SER A 119 -6.29 -13.17 4.54
CA SER A 119 -6.07 -11.74 4.31
C SER A 119 -6.14 -10.94 5.60
N LEU A 120 -5.36 -9.86 5.66
CA LEU A 120 -5.41 -8.83 6.69
C LEU A 120 -5.76 -7.48 6.05
N THR A 121 -6.63 -6.68 6.69
CA THR A 121 -7.01 -5.37 6.17
C THR A 121 -6.90 -4.31 7.26
N ALA A 122 -6.12 -3.26 6.99
CA ALA A 122 -6.09 -2.09 7.83
C ALA A 122 -7.41 -1.32 7.70
N SER A 123 -8.06 -1.01 8.82
CA SER A 123 -9.33 -0.30 8.82
C SER A 123 -9.32 0.83 9.82
N LYS A 124 -9.43 2.07 9.28
CA LYS A 124 -9.56 3.32 10.06
C LYS A 124 -10.81 3.38 10.93
N ARG A 125 -11.72 2.41 10.82
CA ARG A 125 -12.97 2.31 11.59
C ARG A 125 -12.83 1.40 12.82
N LEU A 126 -11.72 0.70 12.98
CA LEU A 126 -11.45 -0.08 14.19
C LEU A 126 -11.13 0.87 15.34
N GLY A 127 -11.64 0.57 16.54
CA GLY A 127 -11.55 1.46 17.70
C GLY A 127 -10.12 1.79 18.16
N SER A 128 -9.14 0.97 17.77
CA SER A 128 -7.70 1.17 18.01
C SER A 128 -6.99 2.01 16.94
N SER A 129 -7.72 2.56 15.96
CA SER A 129 -7.11 3.37 14.90
C SER A 129 -6.79 4.78 15.38
N GLU A 130 -5.57 5.25 15.14
CA GLU A 130 -5.22 6.67 15.30
C GLU A 130 -5.82 7.49 14.15
N ASP A 131 -7.06 7.96 14.33
CA ASP A 131 -7.73 8.85 13.40
C ASP A 131 -7.45 10.33 13.75
N GLY A 132 -6.37 10.87 13.20
CA GLY A 132 -5.97 12.28 13.37
C GLY A 132 -6.88 13.31 12.65
N ARG A 133 -8.01 12.89 12.06
CA ARG A 133 -8.92 13.82 11.37
C ARG A 133 -9.59 14.77 12.36
N ARG A 134 -9.57 16.07 12.03
CA ARG A 134 -10.33 17.10 12.74
C ARG A 134 -11.80 16.67 12.91
N PHE A 135 -12.35 16.88 14.09
CA PHE A 135 -13.72 16.50 14.46
C PHE A 135 -14.77 16.96 13.43
N ILE A 136 -14.62 18.16 12.87
CA ILE A 136 -15.49 18.73 11.83
C ILE A 136 -15.53 17.84 10.58
N ARG A 137 -14.39 17.27 10.17
CA ARG A 137 -14.30 16.37 9.01
C ARG A 137 -15.09 15.09 9.25
N ARG A 138 -15.03 14.53 10.47
CA ARG A 138 -15.81 13.34 10.86
C ARG A 138 -17.31 13.62 10.81
N LEU A 139 -17.75 14.77 11.33
CA LEU A 139 -19.15 15.19 11.26
C LEU A 139 -19.64 15.40 9.81
N ALA A 140 -18.85 16.10 8.99
CA ALA A 140 -19.19 16.34 7.59
C ALA A 140 -19.33 15.03 6.80
N THR A 141 -18.42 14.07 6.99
CA THR A 141 -18.50 12.74 6.36
C THR A 141 -19.76 12.01 6.81
N ASN A 142 -20.08 12.00 8.11
CA ASN A 142 -21.26 11.32 8.61
C ASN A 142 -22.56 11.95 8.07
N PHE A 143 -22.63 13.28 8.04
CA PHE A 143 -23.77 14.01 7.47
C PHE A 143 -23.96 13.68 5.98
N PHE A 144 -22.88 13.71 5.20
CA PHE A 144 -22.93 13.36 3.78
C PHE A 144 -23.40 11.92 3.56
N VAL A 145 -22.90 10.96 4.34
CA VAL A 145 -23.33 9.55 4.26
C VAL A 145 -24.80 9.39 4.63
N ILE A 146 -25.29 10.09 5.65
CA ILE A 146 -26.71 10.07 6.03
C ILE A 146 -27.56 10.65 4.90
N LEU A 147 -27.15 11.79 4.33
CA LEU A 147 -27.86 12.43 3.21
C LEU A 147 -27.95 11.49 2.00
N LEU A 148 -26.84 10.87 1.60
CA LEU A 148 -26.81 9.90 0.50
C LEU A 148 -27.73 8.71 0.77
N LYS A 149 -27.70 8.15 1.99
CA LYS A 149 -28.60 7.07 2.37
C LYS A 149 -30.06 7.50 2.24
N THR A 150 -30.44 8.68 2.72
CA THR A 150 -31.81 9.17 2.63
C THR A 150 -32.26 9.35 1.17
N ILE A 151 -31.42 9.91 0.30
CA ILE A 151 -31.76 10.17 -1.10
C ILE A 151 -31.85 8.86 -1.91
N ILE A 152 -30.89 7.96 -1.74
CA ILE A 152 -30.81 6.71 -2.52
C ILE A 152 -31.83 5.68 -2.02
N TRP A 153 -32.02 5.60 -0.70
CA TRP A 153 -33.01 4.70 -0.09
C TRP A 153 -34.45 5.09 -0.45
N ASN A 154 -34.73 6.39 -0.59
CA ASN A 154 -36.05 6.84 -1.05
C ASN A 154 -36.31 6.61 -2.54
N LYS A 155 -35.29 6.27 -3.34
CA LYS A 155 -35.43 5.93 -4.78
C LYS A 155 -35.55 4.43 -5.06
N THR A 156 -35.42 3.58 -4.04
CA THR A 156 -35.47 2.11 -4.16
C THR A 156 -36.75 1.49 -3.59
N LYS A 157 -37.76 2.32 -3.29
CA LYS A 157 -39.17 1.93 -3.12
C LYS A 157 -39.97 2.49 -4.28
#